data_AF-A0A5N6WTV9-F1
#
_entry.id   AF-A0A5N6WTV9-F1
#
_cell.length_a   1.000
_cell.length_b   1.000
_cell.length_c   1.000
_cell.angle_alpha   90.00
_cell.angle_beta   90.00
_cell.angle_gamma   90.00
#
_symmetry.space_group_name_H-M   'P 1'
#
loop_
_entity.id
_entity.type
_entity.pdbx_description
1 polymer ?
#
loop_
_entity_poly.entity_id
_entity_poly.type
_entity_poly.pdbx_seq_one_letter_code
_entity_poly.pdbx_strand_id
1 'polypeptide(L)'
;MQFTTLINVALLVTGSLGYANNCKGSSNSPSITDCQEAIRRIDEGSSYGDGAEFSVGNCYMVYATNGDGEHKVDGKTIRNTAQSILDSCGHHKGSYGTNNNCDSCHVTINYRAPK
;
A
#
# COMPACT_ATOMS: atom_id res chain seq x y z
N MET A 1 -41.53 -29.86 27.63
CA MET A 1 -40.41 -28.97 28.03
C MET A 1 -39.48 -28.90 26.82
N GLN A 2 -39.54 -27.81 26.05
CA GLN A 2 -38.69 -27.60 24.88
C GLN A 2 -37.50 -26.74 25.30
N PHE A 3 -36.30 -27.30 25.22
CA PHE A 3 -35.06 -26.55 25.43
C PHE A 3 -34.58 -26.04 24.08
N THR A 4 -34.79 -24.75 23.82
CA THR A 4 -34.25 -24.06 22.65
C THR A 4 -32.82 -23.65 22.96
N THR A 5 -31.84 -24.42 22.46
CA THR A 5 -30.44 -24.06 22.57
C THR A 5 -30.12 -22.94 21.58
N LEU A 6 -29.86 -21.74 22.10
CA LEU A 6 -29.36 -20.61 21.33
C LEU A 6 -27.87 -20.82 21.05
N ILE A 7 -27.52 -21.06 19.78
CA ILE A 7 -26.13 -21.08 19.33
C ILE A 7 -25.65 -19.64 19.23
N ASN A 8 -24.80 -19.22 20.17
CA ASN A 8 -24.05 -17.97 20.05
C ASN A 8 -23.01 -18.13 18.95
N VAL A 9 -23.31 -17.63 17.75
CA VAL A 9 -22.32 -17.47 16.69
C VAL A 9 -21.48 -16.25 17.07
N ALA A 10 -20.36 -16.49 17.75
CA ALA A 10 -19.33 -15.47 17.94
C ALA A 10 -18.69 -15.21 16.56
N LEU A 11 -18.98 -14.06 15.98
CA LEU A 11 -18.30 -13.55 14.79
C LEU A 11 -16.84 -13.25 15.20
N LEU A 12 -15.92 -14.18 14.93
CA LEU A 12 -14.49 -13.93 15.00
C LEU A 12 -14.13 -13.01 13.83
N VAL A 13 -14.24 -11.70 14.05
CA VAL A 13 -13.60 -10.71 13.18
C VAL A 13 -12.11 -10.83 13.45
N THR A 14 -11.43 -11.70 12.71
CA THR A 14 -9.97 -11.67 12.61
C THR A 14 -9.61 -10.41 11.83
N GLY A 15 -9.56 -9.27 12.52
CA GLY A 15 -8.96 -8.07 11.95
C GLY A 15 -7.49 -8.38 11.70
N SER A 16 -7.10 -8.44 10.44
CA SER A 16 -5.69 -8.51 10.07
C SER A 16 -5.02 -7.24 10.61
N LEU A 17 -3.85 -7.37 11.25
CA LEU A 17 -3.12 -6.23 11.77
C LEU A 17 -2.48 -5.55 10.56
N GLY A 18 -3.21 -4.63 9.94
CA GLY A 18 -2.74 -3.92 8.75
C GLY A 18 -1.32 -3.37 8.94
N TYR A 19 -0.58 -3.32 7.83
CA TYR A 19 0.81 -2.86 7.80
C TYR A 19 1.03 -1.60 8.64
N ALA A 20 2.14 -1.55 9.38
CA ALA A 20 2.49 -0.40 10.22
C ALA A 20 2.91 0.81 9.37
N ASN A 21 1.92 1.62 8.99
CA ASN A 21 2.09 2.84 8.20
C ASN A 21 3.14 3.75 8.82
N ASN A 22 4.05 4.28 7.99
CA ASN A 22 5.07 5.21 8.45
C ASN A 22 5.50 6.19 7.34
N CYS A 23 6.06 7.33 7.75
CA CYS A 23 6.60 8.36 6.86
C CYS A 23 8.13 8.36 6.82
N LYS A 24 8.75 7.18 6.97
CA LYS A 24 10.21 7.03 6.94
C LYS A 24 10.67 6.88 5.49
N GLY A 25 11.95 7.14 5.25
CA GLY A 25 12.58 6.99 3.95
C GLY A 25 13.93 7.66 3.91
N SER A 26 14.40 7.96 2.70
CA SER A 26 15.65 8.67 2.46
C SER A 26 15.65 10.04 3.13
N SER A 27 16.85 10.54 3.47
CA SER A 27 17.04 11.94 3.89
C SER A 27 16.63 12.92 2.79
N ASN A 28 16.81 12.54 1.52
CA ASN A 28 16.31 13.31 0.38
C ASN A 28 14.80 13.12 0.21
N SER A 29 14.17 14.07 -0.46
CA SER A 29 12.74 14.01 -0.77
C SER A 29 12.56 13.81 -2.27
N PRO A 30 11.66 12.90 -2.70
CA PRO A 30 11.30 12.84 -4.10
C PRO A 30 10.57 14.13 -4.52
N SER A 31 10.60 14.41 -5.81
CA SER A 31 9.81 15.45 -6.47
C SER A 31 8.33 15.08 -6.35
N ILE A 32 7.53 15.99 -5.77
CA ILE A 32 6.08 15.79 -5.70
C ILE A 32 5.46 15.66 -7.10
N THR A 33 5.96 16.43 -8.06
CA THR A 33 5.50 16.37 -9.45
C THR A 33 5.78 15.01 -10.07
N ASP A 34 6.96 14.43 -9.81
CA ASP A 34 7.31 13.10 -10.32
C ASP A 34 6.44 12.02 -9.67
N CYS A 35 6.17 12.14 -8.37
CA CYS A 35 5.28 11.20 -7.67
C CYS A 35 3.83 11.30 -8.13
N GLN A 36 3.33 12.50 -8.41
CA GLN A 36 1.98 12.68 -8.97
C GLN A 36 1.88 12.09 -10.37
N GLU A 37 2.91 12.25 -11.21
CA GLU A 37 2.96 11.63 -12.53
C GLU A 37 3.08 10.10 -12.44
N ALA A 38 3.86 9.56 -11.49
CA ALA A 38 3.92 8.13 -11.19
C ALA A 38 2.52 7.59 -10.84
N ILE A 39 1.78 8.26 -9.94
CA ILE A 39 0.40 7.89 -9.59
C ILE A 39 -0.53 7.92 -10.81
N ARG A 40 -0.39 8.93 -11.67
CA ARG A 40 -1.27 9.12 -12.85
C ARG A 40 -1.08 8.04 -13.92
N ARG A 41 0.05 7.33 -13.91
CA ARG A 41 0.39 6.24 -14.84
C ARG A 41 -0.11 4.87 -14.39
N ILE A 42 -0.58 4.75 -13.15
CA ILE A 42 -1.13 3.49 -12.64
C ILE A 42 -2.45 3.22 -13.38
N ASP A 43 -2.54 2.06 -14.03
CA ASP A 43 -3.80 1.60 -14.59
C ASP A 43 -4.68 1.02 -13.48
N GLU A 44 -5.71 1.76 -13.09
CA GLU A 44 -6.65 1.38 -12.03
C GLU A 44 -7.37 0.05 -12.30
N GLY A 45 -7.53 -0.35 -13.57
CA GLY A 45 -8.18 -1.60 -13.95
C GLY A 45 -7.25 -2.82 -13.95
N SER A 46 -5.94 -2.61 -13.86
CA SER A 46 -4.93 -3.66 -13.85
C SER A 46 -4.72 -4.24 -12.44
N SER A 47 -4.19 -5.46 -12.40
CA SER A 47 -3.84 -6.16 -11.16
C SER A 47 -2.33 -6.34 -11.08
N TYR A 48 -1.74 -5.91 -9.97
CA TYR A 48 -0.29 -5.83 -9.77
C TYR A 48 0.16 -6.73 -8.62
N GLY A 49 1.26 -7.44 -8.83
CA GLY A 49 1.88 -8.32 -7.82
C GLY A 49 3.13 -7.71 -7.18
N ASP A 50 3.75 -8.49 -6.32
CA ASP A 50 4.98 -8.10 -5.59
C ASP A 50 6.05 -7.53 -6.52
N GLY A 51 6.66 -6.42 -6.12
CA GLY A 51 7.72 -5.74 -6.84
C GLY A 51 7.25 -4.88 -8.02
N ALA A 52 5.95 -4.70 -8.24
CA ALA A 52 5.46 -3.79 -9.27
C ALA A 52 5.94 -2.35 -9.01
N GLU A 53 6.76 -1.82 -9.92
CA GLU A 53 7.32 -0.47 -9.85
C GLU A 53 6.56 0.53 -10.74
N PHE A 54 6.37 1.73 -10.22
CA PHE A 54 5.71 2.86 -10.89
C PHE A 54 6.59 4.12 -10.91
N SER A 55 7.88 3.94 -10.65
CA SER A 55 8.84 5.02 -10.44
C SER A 55 8.95 5.97 -11.65
N VAL A 56 8.97 7.28 -11.39
CA VAL A 56 9.17 8.35 -12.38
C VAL A 56 10.21 9.32 -11.83
N GLY A 57 11.17 9.73 -12.67
CA GLY A 57 12.22 10.67 -12.26
C GLY A 57 12.94 10.21 -10.99
N ASN A 58 12.93 11.05 -9.95
CA ASN A 58 13.51 10.69 -8.65
C ASN A 58 12.50 10.11 -7.64
N CYS A 59 11.22 9.97 -8.04
CA CYS A 59 10.20 9.31 -7.25
C CYS A 59 10.28 7.80 -7.45
N TYR A 60 10.77 7.10 -6.44
CA TYR A 60 10.67 5.65 -6.36
C TYR A 60 9.30 5.27 -5.80
N MET A 61 8.55 4.46 -6.54
CA MET A 61 7.25 3.96 -6.11
C MET A 61 7.15 2.47 -6.42
N VAL A 62 6.82 1.67 -5.40
CA VAL A 62 6.72 0.21 -5.52
C VAL A 62 5.59 -0.33 -4.66
N TYR A 63 4.91 -1.37 -5.15
CA TYR A 63 4.08 -2.25 -4.34
C TYR A 63 4.89 -3.49 -3.93
N ALA A 64 4.90 -3.83 -2.64
CA ALA A 64 5.66 -4.96 -2.12
C ALA A 64 4.87 -5.76 -1.08
N THR A 65 5.10 -7.07 -1.04
CA THR A 65 4.49 -8.04 -0.10
C THR A 65 5.47 -8.47 0.99
N ASN A 66 6.73 -8.01 0.96
CA ASN A 66 7.81 -8.44 1.86
C ASN A 66 7.97 -9.97 1.98
N GLY A 67 7.69 -10.70 0.90
CA GLY A 67 7.88 -12.15 0.85
C GLY A 67 6.70 -12.98 1.36
N ASP A 68 5.52 -12.38 1.64
CA ASP A 68 4.27 -13.12 1.93
C ASP A 68 3.79 -13.99 0.75
N GLY A 69 4.38 -13.81 -0.43
CA GLY A 69 4.04 -14.53 -1.65
C GLY A 69 3.17 -13.70 -2.58
N GLU A 70 2.44 -14.37 -3.47
CA GLU A 70 1.62 -13.71 -4.49
C GLU A 70 0.34 -13.14 -3.88
N HIS A 71 0.41 -11.85 -3.51
CA HIS A 71 -0.76 -11.04 -3.20
C HIS A 71 -0.91 -10.00 -4.29
N LYS A 72 -1.93 -10.14 -5.13
CA LYS A 72 -2.25 -9.13 -6.13
C LYS A 72 -3.21 -8.11 -5.56
N VAL A 73 -2.99 -6.85 -5.89
CA VAL A 73 -3.90 -5.74 -5.61
C VAL A 73 -4.25 -5.04 -6.91
N ASP A 74 -5.45 -4.48 -7.00
CA ASP A 74 -5.81 -3.64 -8.13
C ASP A 74 -5.05 -2.31 -8.11
N GLY A 75 -4.89 -1.70 -9.30
CA GLY A 75 -4.18 -0.43 -9.45
C GLY A 75 -4.83 0.71 -8.67
N LYS A 76 -6.15 0.71 -8.50
CA LYS A 76 -6.86 1.73 -7.72
C LYS A 76 -6.45 1.69 -6.25
N THR A 77 -6.28 0.51 -5.68
CA THR A 77 -5.76 0.33 -4.31
C THR A 77 -4.34 0.91 -4.19
N ILE A 78 -3.44 0.57 -5.11
CA ILE A 78 -2.07 1.12 -5.12
C ILE A 78 -2.09 2.65 -5.22
N ARG A 79 -2.88 3.19 -6.16
CA ARG A 79 -3.03 4.63 -6.35
C ARG A 79 -3.55 5.34 -5.11
N ASN A 80 -4.58 4.81 -4.46
CA ASN A 80 -5.16 5.42 -3.25
C ASN A 80 -4.18 5.38 -2.08
N THR A 81 -3.45 4.26 -1.90
CA THR A 81 -2.42 4.15 -0.87
C THR A 81 -1.26 5.11 -1.13
N ALA A 82 -0.79 5.20 -2.38
CA ALA A 82 0.24 6.15 -2.79
C ALA A 82 -0.18 7.61 -2.55
N GLN A 83 -1.39 7.97 -2.94
CA GLN A 83 -1.94 9.32 -2.72
C GLN A 83 -2.02 9.64 -1.21
N SER A 84 -2.46 8.67 -0.40
CA SER A 84 -2.52 8.83 1.06
C SER A 84 -1.15 9.11 1.68
N ILE A 85 -0.07 8.51 1.14
CA ILE A 85 1.32 8.83 1.56
C ILE A 85 1.67 10.28 1.19
N LEU A 86 1.35 10.72 -0.03
CA LEU A 86 1.64 12.10 -0.46
C LEU A 86 0.91 13.15 0.39
N ASP A 87 -0.34 12.84 0.78
CA ASP A 87 -1.19 13.74 1.55
C ASP A 87 -0.83 13.78 3.04
N SER A 88 -0.41 12.64 3.60
CA SER A 88 -0.23 12.48 5.05
C SER A 88 1.23 12.59 5.50
N CYS A 89 2.18 12.24 4.64
CA CYS A 89 3.59 12.27 4.98
C CYS A 89 4.27 13.56 4.50
N GLY A 90 4.88 14.28 5.45
CA GLY A 90 5.83 15.34 5.13
C GLY A 90 6.94 14.82 4.21
N HIS A 91 7.41 15.65 3.29
CA HIS A 91 8.43 15.29 2.29
C HIS A 91 8.03 14.19 1.30
N HIS A 92 6.74 13.86 1.18
CA HIS A 92 6.19 13.03 0.10
C HIS A 92 6.77 11.61 0.03
N LYS A 93 7.07 11.01 1.19
CA LYS A 93 7.69 9.68 1.29
C LYS A 93 7.17 8.89 2.48
N GLY A 94 7.13 7.58 2.35
CA GLY A 94 6.63 6.67 3.38
C GLY A 94 6.25 5.31 2.82
N SER A 95 5.75 4.44 3.70
CA SER A 95 5.30 3.09 3.38
C SER A 95 3.98 2.80 4.08
N TYR A 96 2.89 2.64 3.32
CA TYR A 96 1.52 2.44 3.85
C TYR A 96 0.95 1.11 3.36
N GLY A 97 0.19 0.43 4.22
CA GLY A 97 -0.50 -0.81 3.90
C GLY A 97 -1.55 -0.66 2.81
N THR A 98 -1.77 -1.74 2.05
CA THR A 98 -2.84 -1.81 1.06
C THR A 98 -4.16 -2.35 1.61
N ASN A 99 -4.19 -2.79 2.88
CA ASN A 99 -5.38 -3.30 3.58
C ASN A 99 -6.16 -4.38 2.77
N ASN A 100 -5.43 -5.28 2.10
CA ASN A 100 -6.00 -6.33 1.24
C ASN A 100 -5.68 -7.74 1.77
N ASN A 101 -6.08 -8.04 3.02
CA ASN A 101 -5.84 -9.32 3.70
C ASN A 101 -4.36 -9.78 3.67
N CYS A 102 -3.45 -8.83 3.78
CA CYS A 102 -2.01 -9.07 3.77
C CYS A 102 -1.36 -7.99 4.63
N ASP A 103 -0.89 -8.40 5.82
CA ASP A 103 -0.38 -7.49 6.86
C ASP A 103 1.00 -6.93 6.49
N SER A 104 1.71 -7.58 5.59
CA SER A 104 3.01 -7.18 5.07
C SER A 104 2.92 -6.42 3.73
N CYS A 105 1.74 -6.39 3.09
CA CYS A 105 1.52 -5.74 1.80
C CYS A 105 1.40 -4.23 1.93
N HIS A 106 2.21 -3.51 1.16
CA HIS A 106 2.32 -2.07 1.29
C HIS A 106 2.80 -1.42 -0.02
N VAL A 107 2.49 -0.13 -0.16
CA VAL A 107 3.09 0.74 -1.17
C VAL A 107 4.16 1.59 -0.49
N THR A 108 5.30 1.73 -1.13
CA THR A 108 6.38 2.62 -0.69
C THR A 108 6.60 3.73 -1.69
N ILE A 109 6.71 4.97 -1.21
CA ILE A 109 7.21 6.13 -1.94
C ILE A 109 8.52 6.58 -1.29
N ASN A 110 9.58 6.72 -2.07
CA ASN A 110 10.87 7.18 -1.57
C ASN A 110 11.66 7.98 -2.62
N TYR A 111 12.72 8.66 -2.21
CA TYR A 111 13.69 9.23 -3.13
C TYR A 111 14.59 8.13 -3.73
N ARG A 112 14.80 8.16 -5.04
CA ARG A 112 15.85 7.42 -5.73
C ARG A 112 16.63 8.37 -6.64
N ALA A 113 17.95 8.33 -6.57
CA ALA A 113 18.79 9.15 -7.44
C ALA A 113 18.52 8.80 -8.93
N PRO A 114 18.44 9.79 -9.82
CA PRO A 114 18.39 9.55 -11.26
C PRO A 114 19.61 8.72 -11.68
N LYS A 115 19.40 7.79 -12.63
CA LYS A 115 20.50 7.04 -13.25
C LYS A 115 21.22 7.89 -14.28
#